data_AF-A0A833HP27-F1
#
_entry.id   AF-A0A833HP27-F1
#
_cell.length_a   1.000
_cell.length_b   1.000
_cell.length_c   1.000
_cell.angle_alpha   90.00
_cell.angle_beta   90.00
_cell.angle_gamma   90.00
#
_symmetry.space_group_name_H-M   'P 1'
#
loop_
_entity.id
_entity.type
_entity.pdbx_description
1 polymer ?
#
loop_
_entity_poly.entity_id
_entity_poly.type
_entity_poly.pdbx_seq_one_letter_code
_entity_poly.pdbx_strand_id
1 'polypeptide(L)' 'MFGKLGAPELILILVIALVVFGPSKLPEIGKALGKGIREFKSHTSEITSGVKGEAEKKESDK' A
#
# COMPACT_ATOMS: atom_id res chain seq x y z
N MET A 1 -14.77 27.50 -13.05
CA MET A 1 -14.14 28.04 -11.82
C MET A 1 -13.89 26.97 -10.73
N PHE A 2 -13.69 25.69 -11.07
CA PHE A 2 -13.51 24.59 -10.07
C PHE A 2 -12.52 23.49 -10.53
N GLY A 3 -11.61 23.81 -11.45
CA GLY A 3 -10.85 22.78 -12.19
C GLY A 3 -9.42 22.50 -11.70
N LYS A 4 -8.98 23.09 -10.60
CA LYS A 4 -7.60 22.94 -10.13
C LYS A 4 -7.59 22.96 -8.61
N LEU A 5 -7.87 21.82 -7.97
CA LEU A 5 -7.31 21.59 -6.64
C LEU A 5 -5.79 21.63 -6.85
N GLY A 6 -5.21 22.82 -6.69
CA GLY A 6 -3.79 23.01 -6.82
C GLY A 6 -3.08 22.44 -5.60
N ALA A 7 -1.76 22.41 -5.69
CA ALA A 7 -0.93 22.15 -4.52
C ALA A 7 -1.31 23.02 -3.29
N PRO A 8 -1.69 24.31 -3.43
CA PRO A 8 -2.07 25.15 -2.29
C PRO A 8 -3.33 24.66 -1.56
N GLU A 9 -4.38 24.30 -2.30
CA GLU A 9 -5.65 23.83 -1.72
C GLU A 9 -5.46 22.48 -1.03
N LEU A 10 -4.67 21.57 -1.61
CA LEU A 10 -4.33 20.30 -0.97
C LEU A 10 -3.53 20.51 0.32
N ILE A 11 -2.60 21.46 0.35
CA ILE A 11 -1.84 21.81 1.56
C ILE A 11 -2.79 22.35 2.64
N LEU A 12 -3.74 23.20 2.30
CA LEU A 12 -4.71 23.74 3.27
C LEU A 12 -5.56 22.62 3.88
N ILE A 13 -6.07 21.70 3.06
CA ILE A 13 -6.81 20.52 3.51
C ILE A 13 -5.94 19.66 4.42
N LEU A 14 -4.68 19.43 4.04
CA LEU A 14 -3.73 18.64 4.82
C LEU A 14 -3.45 19.29 6.18
N VAL A 15 -3.30 20.62 6.26
CA VAL A 15 -3.14 21.34 7.52
C VAL A 15 -4.35 21.16 8.42
N ILE A 16 -5.57 21.29 7.90
CA ILE A 16 -6.81 21.07 8.68
C ILE A 16 -6.86 19.62 9.18
N ALA A 17 -6.57 18.64 8.31
CA ALA A 17 -6.51 17.25 8.70
C ALA A 17 -5.45 16.99 9.79
N LEU A 18 -4.30 17.65 9.71
CA LEU A 18 -3.24 17.57 10.71
C LEU A 18 -3.62 18.21 12.05
N VAL A 19 -4.46 19.24 12.08
CA VAL A 19 -4.98 19.80 13.33
C VAL A 19 -5.96 18.85 14.00
N VAL A 20 -6.82 18.18 13.21
CA VAL A 20 -7.82 17.24 13.73
C VAL A 20 -7.18 15.92 14.18
N PHE A 21 -6.31 15.35 13.35
CA PHE A 21 -5.71 14.04 13.61
C PHE A 21 -4.34 14.12 14.30
N GLY A 22 -3.62 15.23 14.17
CA GLY A 22 -2.25 15.40 14.66
C GLY A 22 -1.18 14.95 13.65
N PRO A 23 -0.04 15.65 13.54
CA PRO A 23 1.05 15.30 12.61
C PRO A 23 1.71 13.95 12.91
N SER A 24 1.63 13.48 14.16
CA SER A 24 2.19 12.19 14.56
C SER A 24 1.36 11.00 14.08
N LYS A 25 0.07 11.18 13.76
CA LYS A 25 -0.81 10.08 13.31
C LYS A 25 -0.56 9.64 11.88
N LEU A 26 -0.22 10.56 10.98
CA LEU A 26 0.11 10.21 9.59
C LEU A 26 1.28 9.20 9.48
N PRO A 27 2.45 9.39 10.12
CA PRO A 27 3.53 8.42 10.05
C PRO A 27 3.22 7.12 10.80
N GLU A 28 2.39 7.16 11.84
CA GLU A 28 1.93 5.97 12.56
C GLU A 28 1.07 5.08 11.65
N ILE A 29 0.08 5.67 10.98
CA ILE A 29 -0.79 5.00 10.01
C ILE A 29 0.03 4.50 8.81
N GLY A 30 0.94 5.32 8.29
CA GLY A 30 1.83 4.94 7.18
C GLY A 30 2.73 3.75 7.53
N LYS A 31 3.26 3.68 8.75
CA LYS A 31 4.04 2.53 9.22
C LYS A 31 3.18 1.27 9.34
N ALA A 32 1.96 1.38 9.86
CA ALA A 32 1.05 0.24 10.00
C ALA A 32 0.62 -0.30 8.62
N LEU A 33 0.17 0.59 7.72
CA LEU A 33 -0.18 0.25 6.35
C LEU A 33 1.02 -0.31 5.57
N GLY A 34 2.19 0.29 5.72
CA GLY A 34 3.41 -0.16 5.05
C GLY A 34 3.83 -1.56 5.47
N LYS A 35 3.71 -1.91 6.75
CA LYS A 35 3.92 -3.29 7.24
C LYS A 35 2.90 -4.25 6.61
N GLY A 36 1.61 -3.91 6.66
CA GLY A 36 0.56 -4.73 6.07
C GLY A 36 0.75 -4.97 4.57
N ILE A 37 1.10 -3.94 3.79
CA ILE A 37 1.38 -4.07 2.36
C ILE A 37 2.61 -4.95 2.12
N ARG A 38 3.67 -4.84 2.93
CA ARG A 38 4.88 -5.64 2.79
C ARG A 38 4.66 -7.11 3.09
N GLU A 39 3.90 -7.42 4.14
CA GLU A 39 3.50 -8.78 4.49
C GLU A 39 2.59 -9.36 3.41
N PHE A 40 1.57 -8.61 2.98
CA PHE A 40 0.68 -9.01 1.89
C PHE A 40 1.44 -9.33 0.59
N LYS A 41 2.41 -8.48 0.22
CA LYS A 41 3.26 -8.70 -0.96
C LYS A 41 4.13 -9.95 -0.82
N SER A 42 4.68 -10.22 0.36
CA SER A 42 5.53 -11.40 0.59
C SER A 42 4.72 -12.69 0.48
N HIS A 43 3.59 -12.77 1.17
CA HIS A 43 2.71 -13.95 1.08
C HIS A 43 2.15 -14.17 -0.32
N THR A 44 1.75 -13.11 -1.02
CA THR A 44 1.29 -13.22 -2.42
C THR A 44 2.41 -13.73 -3.33
N SER A 45 3.64 -13.29 -3.11
CA SER A 45 4.80 -13.74 -3.89
C SER A 45 5.13 -15.22 -3.61
N GLU A 46 5.05 -15.65 -2.35
CA GLU A 46 5.26 -17.05 -1.96
C GLU A 46 4.20 -17.97 -2.59
N ILE A 47 2.93 -17.58 -2.52
CA ILE A 47 1.82 -18.32 -3.14
C ILE A 47 2.01 -18.39 -4.66
N THR A 48 2.33 -17.27 -5.30
CA THR A 48 2.54 -17.23 -6.77
C THR A 48 3.70 -18.12 -7.19
N SER A 49 4.82 -18.09 -6.46
CA SER A 49 5.99 -18.92 -6.74
C SER A 49 5.75 -20.40 -6.45
N GLY A 50 5.02 -20.73 -5.38
CA GLY A 50 4.61 -22.10 -5.05
C GLY A 50 3.70 -22.71 -6.12
N VAL A 51 2.67 -21.96 -6.53
CA VAL A 51 1.75 -22.36 -7.61
C VAL A 51 2.48 -22.54 -8.95
N LYS A 52 3.44 -21.66 -9.26
CA LYS A 52 4.25 -21.79 -10.48
C LYS A 52 5.19 -23.01 -10.44
N GLY A 53 5.82 -23.27 -9.29
CA GLY A 53 6.69 -24.43 -9.11
C GLY A 53 5.95 -25.77 -9.12
N GLU A 54 4.71 -25.82 -8.63
CA GLU A 54 3.85 -27.01 -8.71
C GLU A 54 3.31 -27.26 -10.12
N ALA A 55 3.07 -26.20 -10.91
CA ALA A 55 2.66 -26.33 -12.31
C ALA A 55 3.79 -26.87 -13.20
N GLU A 56 5.03 -26.38 -13.04
CA GLU A 56 6.20 -26.88 -13.79
C GLU A 56 6.56 -28.33 -13.43
N LYS A 57 6.37 -28.75 -12.17
CA LYS A 57 6.63 -30.15 -11.76
C LYS A 57 5.63 -31.15 -12.34
N LYS A 58 4.37 -30.78 -12.53
CA LYS A 58 3.35 -31.67 -13.11
C LYS A 58 3.50 -31.89 -14.62
N GLU A 59 4.23 -31.02 -15.30
CA GLU A 59 4.46 -31.09 -16.75
C GLU A 59 5.72 -31.92 -17.12
N SER A 60 6.63 -32.15 -16.17
CA SER A 60 7.83 -33.00 -16.35
C SER A 60 7.59 -34.49 -16.04
N ASP A 61 6.49 -34.84 -15.37
CA ASP A 61 6.13 -36.21 -14.97
C ASP A 61 5.08 -36.86 -15.92
N LYS A 62 4.74 -36.19 -17.03
CA LYS A 62 3.81 -36.68 -18.07
C LYS A 62 4.53 -36.77 -19.42
#